data_AF-X1I5A1-F1
#
_entry.id   AF-X1I5A1-F1
#
_cell.length_a   1.000
_cell.length_b   1.000
_cell.length_c   1.000
_cell.angle_alpha   90.00
_cell.angle_beta   90.00
_cell.angle_gamma   90.00
#
_symmetry.space_group_name_H-M   'P 1'
#
loop_
_entity.id
_entity.type
_entity.pdbx_description
1 polymer ?
#
loop_
_entity_poly.entity_id
_entity_poly.type
_entity_poly.pdbx_seq_one_letter_code
_entity_poly.pdbx_strand_id
1 'polypeptide(L)' 'LNIDEDLWNRFKDLVPRTKRLNDALVELVEERVRESEDND' A
#
# COMPACT_ATOMS: atom_id res chain seq x y z
N LEU A 1 12.74 -3.24 -9.67
CA LEU A 1 11.40 -3.59 -9.13
C LEU A 1 10.42 -3.48 -10.28
N ASN A 2 9.90 -4.61 -10.77
CA ASN A 2 8.88 -4.63 -11.81
C ASN A 2 7.55 -4.82 -11.08
N ILE A 3 6.84 -3.73 -10.82
CA ILE A 3 5.54 -3.76 -10.15
C ILE A 3 4.48 -3.94 -11.23
N ASP A 4 3.57 -4.88 -11.01
CA ASP A 4 2.42 -5.11 -11.89
C ASP A 4 1.61 -3.82 -12.09
N GLU A 5 1.23 -3.56 -13.33
CA GLU A 5 0.64 -2.27 -13.72
C GLU A 5 -0.79 -2.10 -13.16
N ASP A 6 -1.55 -3.18 -13.05
CA ASP A 6 -2.89 -3.17 -12.46
C ASP A 6 -2.82 -2.95 -10.95
N LEU A 7 -1.87 -3.61 -10.28
CA LEU A 7 -1.60 -3.37 -8.87
C LEU A 7 -1.21 -1.90 -8.62
N TRP A 8 -0.37 -1.33 -9.49
CA TRP A 8 0.05 0.06 -9.41
C TRP A 8 -1.10 1.04 -9.63
N ASN A 9 -2.01 0.75 -10.56
CA ASN A 9 -3.18 1.58 -10.82
C ASN A 9 -4.17 1.56 -9.64
N ARG A 10 -4.45 0.39 -9.07
CA ARG A 10 -5.29 0.27 -7.86
C ARG A 10 -4.69 1.00 -6.67
N PHE A 11 -3.38 0.92 -6.49
CA PHE A 11 -2.69 1.68 -5.47
C PHE A 11 -2.87 3.19 -5.67
N LYS A 12 -2.65 3.70 -6.88
CA LYS A 12 -2.85 5.14 -7.18
C LYS A 12 -4.28 5.63 -6.95
N ASP A 13 -5.29 4.78 -7.14
CA ASP A 13 -6.69 5.13 -6.89
C ASP A 13 -7.03 5.16 -5.40
N LEU A 14 -6.39 4.31 -4.59
CA LEU A 14 -6.58 4.27 -3.14
C LEU A 14 -5.82 5.39 -2.43
N VAL A 15 -4.70 5.84 -2.99
CA VAL A 15 -3.87 6.88 -2.36
C VAL A 15 -4.41 8.27 -2.68
N PRO A 16 -4.81 9.07 -1.66
CA PRO A 16 -5.18 10.46 -1.87
C PRO A 16 -4.01 11.22 -2.50
N ARG A 17 -4.26 11.98 -3.58
CA ARG A 17 -3.24 12.78 -4.30
C ARG A 17 -2.48 13.79 -3.42
N THR A 18 -2.97 14.06 -2.21
CA THR A 18 -2.38 14.96 -1.20
C THR A 18 -1.38 14.25 -0.28
N LYS A 19 -1.35 12.92 -0.26
CA LYS A 19 -0.44 12.14 0.57
C LYS A 19 0.82 11.80 -0.24
N ARG A 20 2.00 11.90 0.37
CA ARG A 20 3.23 11.49 -0.32
C ARG A 20 3.14 9.99 -0.58
N LEU A 21 3.49 9.58 -1.79
CA LEU A 21 3.43 8.18 -2.24
C LEU A 21 4.14 7.23 -1.28
N ASN A 22 5.28 7.67 -0.71
CA ASN A 22 6.02 6.92 0.29
C ASN A 22 5.22 6.71 1.58
N ASP A 23 4.53 7.74 2.08
CA ASP A 23 3.74 7.64 3.32
C ASP A 23 2.59 6.66 3.11
N ALA A 24 1.97 6.67 1.93
CA ALA A 24 0.92 5.73 1.59
C ALA A 24 1.42 4.29 1.40
N LEU A 25 2.62 4.09 0.83
CA LEU A 25 3.24 2.78 0.73
C LEU A 25 3.58 2.21 2.11
N VAL A 26 4.08 3.05 3.02
CA VAL A 26 4.41 2.64 4.39
C VAL A 26 3.16 2.18 5.13
N GLU A 27 2.07 2.94 5.09
CA GLU A 27 0.82 2.55 5.74
C GLU A 27 0.26 1.23 5.22
N LEU A 28 0.31 1.00 3.91
CA LEU A 28 -0.17 -0.23 3.30
C LEU A 28 0.65 -1.46 3.74
N VAL A 29 1.97 -1.27 3.90
CA VAL A 29 2.84 -2.33 4.42
C VAL A 29 2.55 -2.58 5.91
N GLU A 30 2.37 -1.51 6.70
CA GLU A 30 2.06 -1.62 8.13
C GLU A 30 0.72 -2.33 8.39
N GLU A 31 -0.33 -2.01 7.63
CA GLU A 31 -1.62 -2.70 7.70
C GLU A 31 -1.47 -4.20 7.40
N ARG A 32 -0.76 -4.54 6.32
CA ARG A 32 -0.57 -5.94 5.91
C ARG A 32 0.25 -6.76 6.89
N VAL A 33 1.24 -6.14 7.55
CA VAL A 33 2.03 -6.77 8.62
C VAL A 33 1.14 -7.01 9.84
N ARG A 34 0.37 -6.00 10.27
CA ARG A 34 -0.53 -6.12 11.43
C ARG A 34 -1.59 -7.21 11.24
N GLU A 35 -2.23 -7.27 10.06
CA GLU A 35 -3.17 -8.35 9.73
C GLU A 35 -2.53 -9.74 9.76
N SER A 36 -1.23 -9.85 9.53
CA SER A 36 -0.51 -11.12 9.62
C SER A 36 -0.21 -11.51 11.06
N GLU A 37 0.04 -10.53 11.93
CA GLU A 37 0.36 -10.75 13.34
C GLU A 37 -0.88 -11.04 14.20
N ASP A 38 -2.07 -10.54 13.82
CA ASP A 38 -3.33 -10.81 14.52
C ASP A 38 -3.97 -12.17 14.19
N ASN A 39 -3.40 -12.96 13.26
CA ASN A 39 -3.92 -14.27 12.82
C ASN A 39 -3.09 -15.49 13.31
N ASP A 40 -2.16 -15.31 14.24
CA ASP A 40 -1.34 -16.37 14.88
C ASP A 40 -1.68 -16.55 16.38
#